data_AF-A0A8S0UHH3-F1
#
_entry.id   AF-A0A8S0UHH3-F1
#
_cell.length_a   1.000
_cell.length_b   1.000
_cell.length_c   1.000
_cell.angle_alpha   90.00
_cell.angle_beta   90.00
_cell.angle_gamma   90.00
#
_symmetry.space_group_name_H-M   'P 1'
#
loop_
_entity.id
_entity.type
_entity.pdbx_description
1 polymer ?
#
loop_
_entity_poly.entity_id
_entity_poly.type
_entity_poly.pdbx_seq_one_letter_code
_entity_poly.pdbx_strand_id
1 'polypeptide(L)'
;MIVAQLPGLNSLGILMVRTDYAPWRLNPPHTHPKATEILIVLEGSLHFGFVTSNLDNSHITKVLQKGNVFVFPGAVFGSKPDIANDLLAKAFQVDKSVVDQLQANF
;
A
#
# COMPACT_ATOMS: atom_id res chain seq x y z
N MET A 1 -11.03 0.37 -9.24
CA MET A 1 -11.70 1.40 -10.04
C MET A 1 -10.82 2.61 -10.07
N ILE A 2 -10.47 3.09 -11.25
CA ILE A 2 -9.70 4.33 -11.36
C ILE A 2 -10.65 5.54 -11.33
N VAL A 3 -10.11 6.73 -11.05
CA VAL A 3 -10.86 8.00 -10.96
C VAL A 3 -11.84 8.22 -12.12
N ALA A 4 -11.52 7.74 -13.33
CA ALA A 4 -12.40 7.82 -14.50
C ALA A 4 -13.77 7.14 -14.30
N GLN A 5 -13.88 6.17 -13.38
CA GLN A 5 -15.11 5.43 -13.11
C GLN A 5 -15.93 6.03 -11.97
N LEU A 6 -15.32 6.87 -11.12
CA LEU A 6 -15.95 7.55 -9.99
C LEU A 6 -15.44 9.00 -9.89
N PRO A 7 -15.98 9.92 -10.71
CA PRO A 7 -15.49 11.30 -10.79
C PRO A 7 -15.49 12.06 -9.45
N GLY A 8 -16.35 11.65 -8.50
CA GLY A 8 -16.40 12.24 -7.15
C GLY A 8 -15.13 12.01 -6.31
N LEU A 9 -14.22 11.14 -6.74
CA LEU A 9 -12.92 10.95 -6.09
C LEU A 9 -11.86 11.98 -6.55
N ASN A 10 -12.17 12.82 -7.55
CA ASN A 10 -11.29 13.90 -7.98
C ASN A 10 -10.90 14.77 -6.79
N SER A 11 -9.61 15.12 -6.71
CA SER A 11 -8.99 15.92 -5.64
C SER A 11 -8.96 15.29 -4.23
N LEU A 12 -9.60 14.15 -4.01
CA LEU A 12 -9.62 13.50 -2.68
C LEU A 12 -8.36 12.68 -2.36
N GLY A 13 -7.49 12.44 -3.34
CA GLY A 13 -6.25 11.70 -3.12
C GLY A 13 -6.44 10.20 -2.85
N ILE A 14 -7.63 9.66 -3.09
CA ILE A 14 -7.97 8.26 -2.87
C ILE A 14 -8.49 7.59 -4.14
N LEU A 15 -8.27 6.27 -4.23
CA LEU A 15 -8.77 5.38 -5.26
C LEU A 15 -9.23 4.10 -4.55
N MET A 16 -10.28 3.44 -5.04
CA MET A 16 -10.75 2.18 -4.49
C MET A 16 -10.91 1.14 -5.59
N VAL A 17 -10.55 -0.11 -5.31
CA VAL A 17 -10.85 -1.26 -6.16
C VAL A 17 -11.42 -2.38 -5.32
N ARG A 18 -12.44 -3.04 -5.87
CA ARG A 18 -12.90 -4.34 -5.39
C ARG A 18 -12.39 -5.38 -6.39
N THR A 19 -11.82 -6.45 -5.87
CA THR A 19 -11.36 -7.59 -6.67
C THR A 19 -11.91 -8.87 -6.09
N ASP A 20 -12.56 -9.67 -6.92
CA ASP A 20 -13.10 -10.98 -6.56
C ASP A 20 -12.21 -12.06 -7.19
N TYR A 21 -11.70 -12.98 -6.35
CA TYR A 21 -10.84 -14.08 -6.78
C TYR A 21 -11.58 -15.40 -6.69
N ALA A 22 -11.59 -16.18 -7.78
CA ALA A 22 -11.91 -17.59 -7.68
C ALA A 22 -10.77 -18.33 -6.95
N PRO A 23 -11.02 -19.51 -6.34
CA PRO A 23 -9.97 -20.30 -5.70
C PRO A 23 -8.75 -20.48 -6.62
N TRP A 24 -7.56 -20.29 -6.04
CA TRP A 24 -6.26 -20.40 -6.71
C TRP A 24 -5.94 -19.33 -7.76
N ARG A 25 -6.80 -18.33 -7.96
CA ARG A 25 -6.47 -17.19 -8.82
C ARG A 25 -5.46 -16.28 -8.15
N LEU A 26 -4.55 -15.77 -8.97
CA LEU A 26 -3.46 -14.91 -8.55
C LEU A 26 -3.66 -13.51 -9.13
N ASN A 27 -3.45 -12.48 -8.31
CA ASN A 27 -3.07 -11.17 -8.81
C ASN A 27 -1.56 -11.18 -9.05
N PRO A 28 -1.08 -11.01 -10.29
CA PRO A 28 0.36 -11.02 -10.55
C PRO A 28 1.09 -9.99 -9.68
N PRO A 29 2.36 -10.24 -9.31
CA PRO A 29 3.19 -9.24 -8.67
C PRO A 29 3.20 -7.94 -9.49
N HIS A 30 2.92 -6.82 -8.83
CA HIS A 30 2.87 -5.50 -9.43
C HIS A 30 3.25 -4.44 -8.41
N THR A 31 3.42 -3.19 -8.87
CA THR A 31 3.74 -2.05 -8.01
C THR A 31 2.77 -0.89 -8.25
N HIS A 32 2.61 -0.06 -7.23
CA HIS A 32 1.89 1.20 -7.32
C HIS A 32 2.90 2.35 -7.16
N PRO A 33 3.37 2.99 -8.24
CA PRO A 33 4.47 3.95 -8.16
C PRO A 33 4.12 5.26 -7.43
N LYS A 34 2.84 5.51 -7.12
CA LYS A 34 2.35 6.76 -6.55
C LYS A 34 1.26 6.59 -5.48
N ALA A 35 1.05 5.37 -4.98
CA ALA A 35 -0.01 5.10 -4.01
C ALA A 35 0.34 3.94 -3.06
N THR A 36 0.12 4.16 -1.77
CA THR A 36 0.00 3.09 -0.78
C THR A 36 -1.35 2.40 -0.96
N GLU A 37 -1.39 1.08 -0.82
CA GLU A 37 -2.64 0.32 -0.84
C GLU A 37 -3.04 -0.09 0.59
N ILE A 38 -4.33 0.00 0.89
CA ILE A 38 -4.95 -0.65 2.05
C ILE A 38 -5.86 -1.74 1.52
N LEU A 39 -5.62 -2.98 1.94
CA LEU A 39 -6.42 -4.15 1.55
C LEU A 39 -7.26 -4.62 2.73
N ILE A 40 -8.52 -4.93 2.47
CA ILE A 40 -9.46 -5.49 3.44
C ILE A 40 -10.07 -6.76 2.84
N VAL A 41 -10.00 -7.88 3.55
CA VAL A 41 -10.65 -9.12 3.12
C VAL A 41 -12.12 -9.08 3.53
N LEU A 42 -13.01 -8.93 2.55
CA LEU A 42 -14.46 -8.90 2.81
C LEU A 42 -15.05 -10.30 3.00
N GLU A 43 -14.50 -11.30 2.31
CA GLU A 43 -14.95 -12.70 2.36
C GLU A 43 -13.80 -13.66 2.03
N GLY A 44 -13.87 -14.89 2.56
CA GLY A 44 -12.89 -15.94 2.32
C GLY A 44 -11.55 -15.70 3.02
N SER A 45 -10.49 -16.22 2.42
CA SER A 45 -9.10 -16.04 2.84
C SER A 45 -8.21 -15.72 1.64
N LEU A 46 -7.16 -14.95 1.87
CA LEU A 46 -6.22 -14.52 0.83
C LEU A 46 -4.79 -14.73 1.32
N HIS A 47 -4.02 -15.54 0.60
CA HIS A 47 -2.57 -15.53 0.76
C HIS A 47 -2.06 -14.28 0.05
N PHE A 48 -1.46 -13.36 0.81
CA PHE A 48 -0.80 -12.18 0.24
C PHE A 48 0.69 -12.18 0.58
N GLY A 49 1.44 -11.43 -0.21
CA GLY A 49 2.81 -11.08 0.11
C GLY A 49 3.26 -9.83 -0.61
N PHE A 50 4.35 -9.26 -0.13
CA PHE A 50 5.06 -8.17 -0.78
C PHE A 50 6.58 -8.37 -0.61
N VAL A 51 7.33 -7.75 -1.51
CA VAL A 51 8.78 -7.74 -1.47
C VAL A 51 9.23 -6.35 -1.04
N THR A 52 10.12 -6.27 -0.06
CA THR A 52 10.69 -4.99 0.39
C THR A 52 11.66 -4.43 -0.65
N SER A 53 11.80 -3.11 -0.70
CA SER A 53 12.73 -2.39 -1.60
C SER A 53 14.11 -2.12 -0.97
N ASN A 54 14.30 -2.54 0.28
CA ASN A 54 15.54 -2.43 1.03
C ASN A 54 16.58 -3.48 0.58
N LEU A 55 17.78 -3.43 1.16
CA LEU A 55 18.97 -4.16 0.69
C LEU A 55 18.75 -5.67 0.48
N ASP A 56 17.86 -6.28 1.26
CA ASP A 56 17.69 -7.74 1.28
C ASP A 56 16.51 -8.25 0.42
N ASN A 57 15.71 -7.36 -0.18
CA ASN A 57 14.51 -7.71 -0.97
C ASN A 57 13.67 -8.83 -0.32
N SER A 58 13.41 -8.69 0.97
CA SER A 58 12.73 -9.71 1.77
C SER A 58 11.30 -9.92 1.28
N HIS A 59 10.94 -11.18 1.06
CA HIS A 59 9.57 -11.56 0.74
C HIS A 59 8.79 -11.85 2.03
N ILE A 60 7.84 -10.97 2.34
CA ILE A 60 6.97 -11.07 3.51
C ILE A 60 5.62 -11.60 3.04
N THR A 61 5.14 -12.67 3.68
CA THR A 61 3.85 -13.30 3.34
C THR A 61 3.00 -13.54 4.58
N LYS A 62 1.68 -13.54 4.38
CA LYS A 62 0.72 -13.96 5.41
C LYS A 62 -0.59 -14.37 4.76
N VAL A 63 -1.33 -15.24 5.45
CA VAL A 63 -2.71 -15.55 5.09
C VAL A 63 -3.63 -14.61 5.85
N LEU A 64 -4.38 -13.79 5.12
CA LEU A 64 -5.43 -12.94 5.66
C LEU A 64 -6.76 -13.67 5.66
N GLN A 65 -7.53 -13.48 6.73
CA GLN A 65 -8.90 -13.96 6.87
C GLN A 65 -9.88 -12.80 6.72
N LYS A 66 -11.17 -13.11 6.51
CA LYS A 66 -12.25 -12.12 6.56
C LYS A 66 -12.11 -11.15 7.74
N GLY A 67 -12.23 -9.86 7.44
CA GLY A 67 -12.12 -8.76 8.39
C GLY A 67 -10.69 -8.33 8.70
N ASN A 68 -9.66 -9.04 8.22
CA ASN A 68 -8.29 -8.55 8.34
C ASN A 68 -8.05 -7.37 7.38
N VAL A 69 -7.23 -6.44 7.85
CA VAL A 69 -6.76 -5.27 7.12
C VAL A 69 -5.24 -5.34 7.01
N PHE A 70 -4.70 -4.97 5.85
CA PHE A 70 -3.27 -4.86 5.63
C PHE A 70 -2.94 -3.57 4.87
N VAL A 71 -1.74 -3.02 5.08
CA VAL A 71 -1.26 -1.79 4.43
C VAL A 71 0.03 -2.11 3.67
N PHE A 72 0.05 -1.79 2.38
CA PHE A 72 1.23 -1.87 1.51
C PHE A 72 1.99 -0.54 1.54
N PRO A 73 3.19 -0.50 2.15
CA PRO A 73 3.86 0.76 2.49
C PRO A 73 4.60 1.44 1.31
N GLY A 74 4.88 0.70 0.24
CA GLY A 74 6.00 0.97 -0.67
C GLY A 74 5.93 2.17 -1.63
N ALA A 75 4.88 2.99 -1.61
CA ALA A 75 4.84 4.18 -2.47
C ALA A 75 5.14 5.49 -1.75
N VAL A 76 5.07 5.48 -0.42
CA VAL A 76 5.17 6.70 0.40
C VAL A 76 6.46 6.67 1.22
N PHE A 77 6.78 5.53 1.82
CA PHE A 77 8.01 5.31 2.58
C PHE A 77 8.85 4.28 1.81
N GLY A 78 10.07 4.66 1.40
CA GLY A 78 10.98 3.82 0.58
C GLY A 78 10.92 4.02 -0.95
N SER A 79 10.37 5.15 -1.44
CA SER A 79 10.39 5.47 -2.87
C SER A 79 11.81 5.79 -3.35
N LYS A 80 12.11 5.63 -4.65
CA LYS A 80 13.42 6.01 -5.21
C LYS A 80 13.26 7.07 -6.31
N PRO A 81 13.63 8.35 -6.08
CA PRO A 81 14.16 8.93 -4.82
C PRO A 81 13.09 9.00 -3.72
N ASP A 82 13.52 9.14 -2.47
CA ASP A 82 12.61 9.29 -1.32
C ASP A 82 11.77 10.58 -1.44
N ILE A 83 10.54 10.51 -0.95
CA ILE A 83 9.72 11.72 -0.75
C ILE A 83 10.29 12.48 0.44
N ALA A 84 10.49 13.80 0.28
CA ALA A 84 11.08 14.64 1.30
C ALA A 84 10.27 14.62 2.62
N ASN A 85 10.98 14.54 3.74
CA ASN A 85 10.38 14.23 5.04
C ASN A 85 9.50 15.37 5.56
N ASP A 86 9.76 16.60 5.12
CA ASP A 86 8.91 17.75 5.37
C ASP A 86 7.55 17.67 4.65
N LEU A 87 7.53 17.16 3.41
CA LEU A 87 6.28 16.90 2.68
C LEU A 87 5.47 15.80 3.35
N LEU A 88 6.11 14.71 3.76
CA LEU A 88 5.46 13.60 4.45
C LEU A 88 4.95 14.03 5.84
N ALA A 89 5.77 14.73 6.63
CA ALA A 89 5.36 15.24 7.95
C ALA A 89 4.13 16.14 7.84
N LYS A 90 4.11 17.03 6.83
CA LYS A 90 2.97 17.89 6.54
C LYS A 90 1.74 17.10 6.08
N ALA A 91 1.91 16.10 5.21
CA ALA A 91 0.81 15.29 4.69
C ALA A 91 0.14 14.43 5.77
N PHE A 92 0.95 13.82 6.64
CA PHE A 92 0.48 12.94 7.71
C PHE A 92 0.19 13.68 9.03
N GLN A 93 0.51 14.97 9.10
CA GLN A 93 0.34 15.80 10.30
C GLN A 93 1.07 15.22 11.52
N VAL A 94 2.29 14.75 11.30
CA VAL A 94 3.18 14.18 12.33
C VAL A 94 4.54 14.88 12.30
N ASP A 95 5.33 14.70 13.36
CA ASP A 95 6.70 15.20 13.40
C ASP A 95 7.60 14.49 12.38
N LYS A 96 8.61 15.21 11.86
CA LYS A 96 9.61 14.65 10.93
C LYS A 96 10.31 13.42 11.50
N SER A 97 10.53 13.36 12.82
CA SER A 97 11.13 12.19 13.48
C SER A 97 10.30 10.92 13.35
N VAL A 98 8.97 11.03 13.29
CA VAL A 98 8.07 9.89 13.04
C VAL A 98 8.21 9.43 11.59
N VAL A 99 8.32 10.37 10.65
CA VAL A 99 8.58 10.06 9.23
C VAL A 99 9.94 9.37 9.05
N ASP A 100 10.98 9.87 9.72
CA ASP A 100 12.33 9.28 9.67
C ASP A 100 12.30 7.82 10.15
N GLN A 101 11.60 7.56 11.27
CA GLN A 101 11.40 6.20 11.79
C GLN A 101 10.64 5.31 10.81
N LEU A 102 9.62 5.84 10.14
CA LEU A 102 8.84 5.08 9.17
C LEU A 102 9.68 4.76 7.92
N GLN A 103 10.39 5.73 7.35
CA GLN A 103 11.27 5.51 6.19
C GLN A 103 12.39 4.53 6.47
N ALA A 104 12.95 4.51 7.68
CA ALA A 104 14.01 3.58 8.05
C ALA A 104 13.60 2.09 7.96
N ASN A 105 12.30 1.79 7.86
CA ASN A 105 11.79 0.43 7.73
C ASN A 105 11.61 -0.03 6.26
N PHE A 106 11.91 0.80 5.26
CA PHE A 106 11.62 0.55 3.83
C PHE A 106 12.81 0.81 2.91
#